data_AF-A0A2T4H875-F1
#
_entry.id   AF-A0A2T4H875-F1
#
_cell.length_a   1.000
_cell.length_b   1.000
_cell.length_c   1.000
_cell.angle_alpha   90.00
_cell.angle_beta   90.00
_cell.angle_gamma   90.00
#
_symmetry.space_group_name_H-M   'P 1'
#
loop_
_entity.id
_entity.type
_entity.pdbx_description
1 polymer ?
#
loop_
_entity_poly.entity_id
_entity_poly.type
_entity_poly.pdbx_seq_one_letter_code
_entity_poly.pdbx_strand_id
1 'polypeptide(L)'
;MSLSTSRVWGGEIGDAFGLPLHNADGMAVGPSTGEYRSLVAAKDGSVDRASNELSMRNDVSLETVDDTDDDTVDDTDDDTVDDTDDDTDDDTDDDTDDDTDDDTDDDTDDDTVDDTVNDEPVEQPNIHATAEAWIQAFDKLNPVSDTDADLQRFEDLTRTLITRLCQEARSGRFADWLKISVDEREMSFEMKIALMNANADKLADHILRHIPRKTKQLLGKRDLQPFDLLSLPEFPPGCPYSIVYFDIAVQVGIANIESQYSRLSLGRTRKPIKSCSRYNHLMKTKVYLGSSSNKTGGYARLRTHEREANRESGESNMHYDFTRQADVVTNFRIGALFPPSSALSEDIDFLLPELLEGILMVYLGTYHVSYLSPLSDGNIFHTASSYELVGRMRLNLSVPDLHRSTLNIAWPILQAGCYREFKVDRWQRARIADALGLLKAEVHLDEHDDQQFIAALEAIRSKTRVSSAELEILLAEGGASNPNYEPPSPNCKVHERAERDYNLAKCIEYAQRERAELAEHERELAERERAELAERERAERLVREGRDYAEYAKNQLTERERERAELVRNGPGALQAGLQEINNKRKLDPNSVDYNERQKRQR
;
A
#
# COMPACT_ATOMS: atom_id res chain seq x y z
N MET A 1 57.85 -2.97 4.83
CA MET A 1 59.08 -2.20 5.11
C MET A 1 59.01 -0.89 4.34
N SER A 2 59.39 0.18 5.03
CA SER A 2 59.24 1.62 4.71
C SER A 2 59.96 2.11 3.45
N LEU A 3 59.40 3.12 2.77
CA LEU A 3 59.97 4.49 2.59
C LEU A 3 59.28 5.22 1.42
N SER A 4 58.62 6.35 1.68
CA SER A 4 59.09 7.72 1.33
C SER A 4 58.60 8.17 -0.07
N THR A 5 58.10 9.37 -0.37
CA THR A 5 58.45 10.71 0.12
C THR A 5 57.40 11.73 -0.34
N SER A 6 57.31 12.82 0.42
CA SER A 6 56.53 14.05 0.26
C SER A 6 56.70 14.81 -1.08
N ARG A 7 55.72 15.65 -1.44
CA ARG A 7 55.93 17.09 -1.67
C ARG A 7 54.62 17.90 -1.74
N VAL A 8 54.56 18.86 -0.83
CA VAL A 8 53.71 20.07 -0.80
C VAL A 8 54.23 21.06 -1.83
N TRP A 9 53.36 21.79 -2.54
CA TRP A 9 53.58 23.18 -2.96
C TRP A 9 52.21 23.87 -3.10
N GLY A 10 52.03 24.95 -2.34
CA GLY A 10 50.94 25.92 -2.53
C GLY A 10 51.31 26.93 -3.63
N GLY A 11 50.29 27.61 -4.14
CA GLY A 11 50.45 28.67 -5.15
C GLY A 11 49.12 29.37 -5.39
N GLU A 12 49.05 30.59 -4.88
CA GLU A 12 47.93 31.53 -4.85
C GLU A 12 47.90 32.42 -6.12
N ILE A 13 46.72 33.02 -6.39
CA ILE A 13 46.45 34.28 -7.12
C ILE A 13 46.43 34.26 -8.67
N GLY A 14 45.32 34.80 -9.23
CA GLY A 14 45.29 35.40 -10.57
C GLY A 14 43.90 35.65 -11.17
N ASP A 15 43.29 36.80 -10.87
CA ASP A 15 42.18 37.41 -11.61
C ASP A 15 42.50 37.60 -13.11
N ALA A 16 41.49 37.51 -14.00
CA ALA A 16 41.23 38.48 -15.09
C ALA A 16 40.32 37.94 -16.23
N PHE A 17 39.20 38.65 -16.42
CA PHE A 17 38.55 39.06 -17.69
C PHE A 17 37.97 38.03 -18.70
N GLY A 18 36.71 38.28 -19.08
CA GLY A 18 36.28 38.09 -20.48
C GLY A 18 34.81 37.75 -20.73
N LEU A 19 33.90 38.75 -20.66
CA LEU A 19 32.61 38.71 -21.38
C LEU A 19 32.87 38.64 -22.91
N PRO A 20 31.87 38.19 -23.70
CA PRO A 20 31.12 39.20 -24.42
C PRO A 20 29.60 38.99 -24.48
N LEU A 21 28.92 40.13 -24.48
CA LEU A 21 27.56 40.37 -24.92
C LEU A 21 27.39 40.06 -26.41
N HIS A 22 26.24 39.51 -26.80
CA HIS A 22 25.56 39.95 -28.02
C HIS A 22 24.04 39.84 -27.87
N ASN A 23 23.40 41.01 -27.97
CA ASN A 23 21.98 41.20 -28.24
C ASN A 23 21.65 40.81 -29.68
N ALA A 24 20.44 40.28 -29.91
CA ALA A 24 19.62 40.64 -31.05
C ALA A 24 18.13 40.39 -30.74
N ASP A 25 17.38 41.49 -30.74
CA ASP A 25 15.93 41.64 -30.66
C ASP A 25 15.16 40.97 -31.81
N GLY A 26 13.86 40.75 -31.60
CA GLY A 26 12.90 40.94 -32.69
C GLY A 26 11.53 40.24 -32.64
N MET A 27 10.52 40.98 -32.13
CA MET A 27 9.06 40.94 -32.42
C MET A 27 8.20 39.82 -31.78
N ALA A 28 7.28 40.11 -30.84
CA ALA A 28 5.98 40.82 -30.94
C ALA A 28 5.00 40.13 -31.91
N VAL A 29 3.80 39.67 -31.53
CA VAL A 29 2.56 40.41 -31.19
C VAL A 29 1.59 39.50 -30.38
N GLY A 30 0.91 40.02 -29.35
CA GLY A 30 -0.13 39.34 -28.54
C GLY A 30 -1.54 39.40 -29.15
N PRO A 31 -2.62 39.59 -28.36
CA PRO A 31 -3.11 38.75 -27.26
C PRO A 31 -4.61 38.37 -27.46
N SER A 32 -5.14 37.39 -26.72
CA SER A 32 -6.60 37.35 -26.47
C SER A 32 -6.94 36.82 -25.08
N THR A 33 -7.64 37.68 -24.37
CA THR A 33 -8.30 37.60 -23.07
C THR A 33 -9.43 36.57 -23.01
N GLY A 34 -9.65 35.98 -21.83
CA GLY A 34 -10.84 35.20 -21.49
C GLY A 34 -11.08 35.23 -19.98
N GLU A 35 -11.65 36.33 -19.50
CA GLU A 35 -12.21 36.49 -18.15
C GLU A 35 -13.44 35.59 -17.96
N TYR A 36 -13.58 34.96 -16.80
CA TYR A 36 -14.87 34.48 -16.30
C TYR A 36 -15.16 35.17 -14.97
N ARG A 37 -16.10 36.14 -15.02
CA ARG A 37 -16.72 36.77 -13.85
C ARG A 37 -18.03 36.06 -13.49
N SER A 38 -18.14 35.83 -12.19
CA SER A 38 -19.34 35.77 -11.34
C SER A 38 -20.65 36.33 -11.91
N LEU A 39 -21.75 35.59 -11.66
CA LEU A 39 -23.10 36.14 -11.57
C LEU A 39 -23.83 35.55 -10.35
N VAL A 40 -24.18 36.45 -9.44
CA VAL A 40 -25.12 36.29 -8.32
C VAL A 40 -26.45 36.95 -8.74
N ALA A 41 -27.59 36.29 -8.49
CA ALA A 41 -28.91 36.84 -8.12
C ALA A 41 -29.98 35.72 -8.28
N ALA A 42 -30.51 35.15 -7.20
CA ALA A 42 -31.63 35.63 -6.37
C ALA A 42 -33.03 35.46 -7.02
N LYS A 43 -33.86 34.58 -6.42
CA LYS A 43 -35.29 34.85 -6.19
C LYS A 43 -35.96 33.84 -5.25
N ASP A 44 -36.32 34.36 -4.08
CA ASP A 44 -37.58 34.24 -3.32
C ASP A 44 -38.57 33.11 -3.61
N GLY A 45 -39.09 32.52 -2.51
CA GLY A 45 -40.34 31.77 -2.51
C GLY A 45 -40.68 31.10 -1.18
N SER A 46 -40.86 31.89 -0.12
CA SER A 46 -41.52 31.45 1.12
C SER A 46 -43.03 31.28 0.91
N VAL A 47 -43.64 30.17 1.37
CA VAL A 47 -45.03 30.19 1.87
C VAL A 47 -45.21 29.10 2.93
N ASP A 48 -45.65 29.53 4.11
CA ASP A 48 -46.18 28.74 5.23
C ASP A 48 -47.37 27.84 4.85
N ARG A 49 -47.48 26.65 5.48
CA ARG A 49 -48.76 26.26 6.09
C ARG A 49 -48.65 25.14 7.12
N ALA A 50 -49.32 25.41 8.23
CA ALA A 50 -49.41 24.64 9.45
C ALA A 50 -50.19 23.31 9.35
N SER A 51 -49.82 22.41 10.26
CA SER A 51 -50.60 21.48 11.10
C SER A 51 -52.06 21.18 10.74
N ASN A 52 -52.40 19.88 10.72
CA ASN A 52 -53.61 19.40 11.40
C ASN A 52 -53.53 17.92 11.79
N GLU A 53 -54.01 17.64 12.98
CA GLU A 53 -54.11 16.34 13.67
C GLU A 53 -55.31 15.48 13.21
N LEU A 54 -55.31 14.24 13.72
CA LEU A 54 -56.44 13.35 14.09
C LEU A 54 -56.90 12.25 13.11
N SER A 55 -56.52 11.01 13.50
CA SER A 55 -57.38 9.90 13.92
C SER A 55 -58.37 9.28 12.92
N MET A 56 -58.24 7.97 12.66
CA MET A 56 -59.23 6.89 12.87
C MET A 56 -58.54 5.54 12.56
N ARG A 57 -58.31 4.67 13.55
CA ARG A 57 -59.10 3.45 13.85
C ARG A 57 -59.65 2.71 12.63
N ASN A 58 -59.21 1.47 12.41
CA ASN A 58 -60.05 0.38 11.92
C ASN A 58 -59.48 -0.97 12.37
N ASP A 59 -60.16 -1.54 13.38
CA ASP A 59 -60.17 -2.96 13.71
C ASP A 59 -60.88 -3.74 12.59
N VAL A 60 -60.30 -4.86 12.15
CA VAL A 60 -61.06 -5.97 11.54
C VAL A 60 -60.47 -7.29 12.05
N SER A 61 -61.21 -7.91 12.96
CA SER A 61 -61.09 -9.31 13.36
C SER A 61 -61.45 -10.26 12.22
N LEU A 62 -60.74 -11.39 12.12
CA LEU A 62 -61.27 -12.64 11.56
C LEU A 62 -60.58 -13.83 12.25
N GLU A 63 -61.36 -14.52 13.08
CA GLU A 63 -61.07 -15.82 13.68
C GLU A 63 -61.19 -16.96 12.64
N THR A 64 -60.41 -18.03 12.82
CA THR A 64 -60.86 -19.45 13.00
C THR A 64 -59.61 -20.37 12.96
N VAL A 65 -59.16 -20.89 14.10
CA VAL A 65 -59.29 -22.30 14.60
C VAL A 65 -58.75 -23.37 13.63
N ASP A 66 -57.66 -24.07 13.99
CA ASP A 66 -57.70 -25.52 14.33
C ASP A 66 -56.36 -26.04 14.90
N ASP A 67 -56.50 -27.05 15.75
CA ASP A 67 -55.62 -27.63 16.77
C ASP A 67 -54.46 -28.47 16.21
N THR A 68 -53.34 -28.59 16.95
CA THR A 68 -52.90 -29.90 17.50
C THR A 68 -51.82 -29.73 18.58
N ASP A 69 -52.11 -30.30 19.75
CA ASP A 69 -51.25 -30.52 20.90
C ASP A 69 -50.00 -31.38 20.58
N ASP A 70 -48.89 -31.15 21.29
CA ASP A 70 -48.20 -32.25 22.00
C ASP A 70 -47.34 -31.71 23.15
N ASP A 71 -47.78 -32.01 24.37
CA ASP A 71 -47.08 -31.84 25.63
C ASP A 71 -46.03 -32.95 25.81
N THR A 72 -44.85 -32.63 26.33
CA THR A 72 -44.32 -33.39 27.49
C THR A 72 -43.31 -32.54 28.25
N VAL A 73 -43.75 -32.12 29.43
CA VAL A 73 -42.97 -31.77 30.62
C VAL A 73 -42.41 -33.08 31.20
N ASP A 74 -41.15 -33.11 31.66
CA ASP A 74 -40.86 -33.60 33.02
C ASP A 74 -39.43 -33.26 33.47
N ASP A 75 -39.39 -32.87 34.73
CA ASP A 75 -38.30 -32.34 35.53
C ASP A 75 -37.28 -33.42 35.92
N THR A 76 -36.03 -33.03 36.20
CA THR A 76 -35.37 -33.48 37.44
C THR A 76 -34.19 -32.56 37.79
N ASP A 77 -34.37 -31.78 38.85
CA ASP A 77 -33.31 -31.32 39.72
C ASP A 77 -32.53 -32.52 40.30
N ASP A 78 -31.20 -32.43 40.38
CA ASP A 78 -30.46 -33.10 41.45
C ASP A 78 -29.17 -32.33 41.81
N ASP A 79 -29.21 -31.76 43.00
CA ASP A 79 -28.09 -31.19 43.73
C ASP A 79 -27.26 -32.31 44.38
N THR A 80 -25.95 -32.39 44.13
CA THR A 80 -25.01 -32.91 45.14
C THR A 80 -23.68 -32.19 45.10
N VAL A 81 -23.42 -31.49 46.21
CA VAL A 81 -22.12 -31.11 46.78
C VAL A 81 -21.29 -32.36 47.06
N ASP A 82 -19.99 -32.40 46.75
CA ASP A 82 -18.95 -32.84 47.71
C ASP A 82 -17.53 -32.53 47.21
N ASP A 83 -16.70 -32.18 48.19
CA ASP A 83 -15.32 -31.78 48.13
C ASP A 83 -14.36 -32.93 47.76
N THR A 84 -13.23 -32.61 47.13
CA THR A 84 -12.00 -33.39 47.33
C THR A 84 -10.77 -32.48 47.17
N ASP A 85 -10.24 -32.04 48.31
CA ASP A 85 -8.82 -31.71 48.50
C ASP A 85 -7.94 -32.89 48.05
N ASP A 86 -6.77 -32.60 47.48
CA ASP A 86 -5.45 -33.05 47.97
C ASP A 86 -4.40 -33.06 46.84
N ASP A 87 -3.37 -32.25 47.07
CA ASP A 87 -1.94 -32.60 47.04
C ASP A 87 -1.38 -33.41 45.87
N THR A 88 -0.48 -32.77 45.12
CA THR A 88 0.81 -33.36 44.76
C THR A 88 1.84 -32.26 44.49
N ASP A 89 2.56 -31.85 45.55
CA ASP A 89 4.01 -32.10 45.74
C ASP A 89 4.63 -32.98 44.61
N ASP A 90 5.86 -32.86 44.14
CA ASP A 90 7.08 -32.19 44.55
C ASP A 90 8.12 -32.53 43.45
N ASP A 91 9.13 -31.67 43.35
CA ASP A 91 10.45 -31.82 42.73
C ASP A 91 10.84 -33.10 41.97
N THR A 92 11.42 -32.94 40.77
CA THR A 92 12.77 -33.49 40.51
C THR A 92 13.47 -32.79 39.35
N ASP A 93 14.65 -32.22 39.67
CA ASP A 93 15.79 -32.03 38.77
C ASP A 93 16.02 -33.29 37.91
N ASP A 94 16.34 -33.11 36.63
CA ASP A 94 17.28 -34.04 35.98
C ASP A 94 18.08 -33.31 34.90
N ASP A 95 19.34 -33.06 35.26
CA ASP A 95 20.44 -32.78 34.35
C ASP A 95 20.56 -33.91 33.33
N THR A 96 20.70 -33.59 32.06
CA THR A 96 21.30 -34.52 31.11
C THR A 96 22.40 -33.83 30.33
N ASP A 97 23.59 -33.89 30.92
CA ASP A 97 24.84 -34.05 30.19
C ASP A 97 24.66 -35.20 29.18
N ASP A 98 24.80 -34.90 27.89
CA ASP A 98 24.98 -35.92 26.87
C ASP A 98 26.38 -35.74 26.25
N ASP A 99 27.34 -36.35 26.95
CA ASP A 99 28.62 -36.76 26.40
C ASP A 99 28.36 -37.83 25.34
N THR A 100 28.53 -37.48 24.06
CA THR A 100 28.68 -38.48 22.99
C THR A 100 30.06 -38.37 22.37
N ASP A 101 31.02 -38.99 23.07
CA ASP A 101 32.29 -39.43 22.52
C ASP A 101 32.11 -40.86 21.95
N ASP A 102 32.64 -41.02 20.76
CA ASP A 102 33.39 -42.18 20.23
C ASP A 102 32.70 -43.46 19.72
N ASP A 103 33.35 -43.96 18.67
CA ASP A 103 33.38 -45.30 18.10
C ASP A 103 32.18 -45.81 17.26
N THR A 104 32.30 -45.66 15.95
CA THR A 104 32.08 -46.80 15.03
C THR A 104 32.83 -46.63 13.71
N ASP A 105 34.06 -47.12 13.69
CA ASP A 105 34.64 -47.77 12.51
C ASP A 105 33.81 -49.02 12.21
N ASP A 106 33.20 -49.13 11.03
CA ASP A 106 33.16 -50.42 10.33
C ASP A 106 33.02 -50.23 8.81
N ASP A 107 33.86 -51.00 8.13
CA ASP A 107 34.16 -50.99 6.72
C ASP A 107 32.95 -51.36 5.85
N THR A 108 32.77 -50.65 4.75
CA THR A 108 32.15 -51.26 3.57
C THR A 108 32.84 -50.76 2.31
N ASP A 109 33.84 -51.54 1.90
CA ASP A 109 34.30 -51.64 0.52
C ASP A 109 33.09 -51.91 -0.40
N ASP A 110 32.70 -50.91 -1.19
CA ASP A 110 31.93 -51.13 -2.41
C ASP A 110 32.62 -50.42 -3.57
N ASP A 111 33.58 -51.15 -4.14
CA ASP A 111 34.19 -50.90 -5.44
C ASP A 111 33.13 -51.02 -6.55
N THR A 112 32.45 -49.90 -6.85
CA THR A 112 31.84 -49.69 -8.17
C THR A 112 32.52 -48.54 -8.89
N VAL A 113 33.41 -48.98 -9.78
CA VAL A 113 34.07 -48.20 -10.83
C VAL A 113 33.02 -47.61 -11.79
N ASP A 114 33.34 -46.44 -12.34
CA ASP A 114 32.99 -45.99 -13.70
C ASP A 114 31.81 -45.02 -13.87
N ASP A 115 32.07 -43.74 -13.63
CA ASP A 115 31.98 -42.64 -14.62
C ASP A 115 32.17 -41.29 -13.89
N THR A 116 33.39 -40.99 -13.45
CA THR A 116 33.75 -39.68 -12.91
C THR A 116 33.85 -38.66 -14.05
N VAL A 117 32.70 -38.11 -14.42
CA VAL A 117 32.66 -36.73 -14.90
C VAL A 117 33.24 -35.89 -13.76
N ASN A 118 34.38 -35.25 -14.01
CA ASN A 118 35.02 -34.27 -13.12
C ASN A 118 34.12 -33.02 -13.03
N ASP A 119 32.94 -33.17 -12.43
CA ASP A 119 32.14 -32.06 -11.93
C ASP A 119 32.75 -31.71 -10.57
N GLU A 120 33.82 -30.91 -10.57
CA GLU A 120 34.25 -30.28 -9.33
C GLU A 120 33.02 -29.59 -8.72
N PRO A 121 32.64 -29.91 -7.47
CA PRO A 121 31.45 -29.35 -6.86
C PRO A 121 31.62 -27.85 -6.85
N VAL A 122 30.77 -27.16 -7.62
CA VAL A 122 30.74 -25.69 -7.66
C VAL A 122 30.47 -25.22 -6.24
N GLU A 123 31.51 -24.74 -5.55
CA GLU A 123 31.40 -24.23 -4.18
C GLU A 123 30.31 -23.16 -4.15
N GLN A 124 29.18 -23.51 -3.53
CA GLN A 124 28.11 -22.55 -3.33
C GLN A 124 28.61 -21.46 -2.37
N PRO A 125 28.30 -20.17 -2.63
CA PRO A 125 28.70 -19.08 -1.74
C PRO A 125 28.28 -19.37 -0.29
N ASN A 126 29.23 -19.27 0.64
CA ASN A 126 28.94 -19.46 2.07
C ASN A 126 27.88 -18.43 2.52
N ILE A 127 26.72 -18.93 2.92
CA ILE A 127 25.55 -18.13 3.29
C ILE A 127 25.78 -17.33 4.59
N HIS A 128 26.79 -17.72 5.38
CA HIS A 128 27.20 -17.01 6.59
C HIS A 128 28.21 -15.87 6.32
N ALA A 129 28.57 -15.61 5.06
CA ALA A 129 29.41 -14.48 4.71
C ALA A 129 28.67 -13.14 4.83
N THR A 130 29.34 -12.01 4.61
CA THR A 130 28.66 -10.71 4.50
C THR A 130 27.85 -10.62 3.20
N ALA A 131 26.88 -9.70 3.13
CA ALA A 131 26.09 -9.48 1.91
C ALA A 131 26.99 -9.20 0.69
N GLU A 132 28.05 -8.40 0.88
CA GLU A 132 29.05 -8.11 -0.15
C GLU A 132 29.83 -9.34 -0.59
N ALA A 133 30.22 -10.21 0.35
CA ALA A 133 30.93 -11.43 0.01
C ALA A 133 30.06 -12.39 -0.80
N TRP A 134 28.76 -12.49 -0.47
CA TRP A 134 27.81 -13.26 -1.26
C TRP A 134 27.68 -12.68 -2.68
N ILE A 135 27.51 -11.36 -2.81
CA ILE A 135 27.40 -10.69 -4.12
C ILE A 135 28.66 -10.91 -4.95
N GLN A 136 29.86 -10.77 -4.36
CA GLN A 136 31.13 -11.00 -5.05
C GLN A 136 31.28 -12.45 -5.53
N ALA A 137 30.91 -13.42 -4.70
CA ALA A 137 30.94 -14.82 -5.08
C ALA A 137 29.94 -15.13 -6.21
N PHE A 138 28.72 -14.57 -6.12
CA PHE A 138 27.72 -14.70 -7.16
C PHE A 138 28.16 -14.08 -8.49
N ASP A 139 28.74 -12.88 -8.46
CA ASP A 139 29.24 -12.17 -9.64
C ASP A 139 30.46 -12.87 -10.26
N LYS A 140 31.29 -13.55 -9.45
CA LYS A 140 32.39 -14.39 -9.95
C LYS A 140 31.86 -15.60 -10.73
N LEU A 141 30.78 -16.22 -10.24
CA LEU A 141 30.11 -17.34 -10.92
C LEU A 141 29.30 -16.88 -12.15
N ASN A 142 28.86 -15.63 -12.17
CA ASN A 142 28.02 -15.05 -13.22
C ASN A 142 28.65 -13.76 -13.78
N PRO A 143 29.81 -13.85 -14.45
CA PRO A 143 30.54 -12.66 -14.87
C PRO A 143 29.73 -11.82 -15.87
N VAL A 144 29.69 -10.52 -15.62
CA VAL A 144 29.14 -9.51 -16.53
C VAL A 144 30.22 -8.48 -16.80
N SER A 145 30.47 -8.13 -18.07
CA SER A 145 31.48 -7.13 -18.45
C SER A 145 31.15 -5.74 -17.89
N ASP A 146 32.16 -4.98 -17.46
CA ASP A 146 31.98 -3.55 -17.09
C ASP A 146 31.54 -2.67 -18.28
N THR A 147 31.76 -3.17 -19.49
CA THR A 147 31.34 -2.53 -20.75
C THR A 147 30.00 -3.05 -21.27
N ASP A 148 29.29 -3.88 -20.50
CA ASP A 148 27.97 -4.36 -20.86
C ASP A 148 26.97 -3.18 -20.93
N ALA A 149 26.35 -3.00 -22.10
CA ALA A 149 25.51 -1.85 -22.38
C ALA A 149 24.23 -1.81 -21.52
N ASP A 150 23.68 -2.98 -21.18
CA ASP A 150 22.48 -3.05 -20.34
C ASP A 150 22.86 -2.73 -18.90
N LEU A 151 23.96 -3.28 -18.38
CA LEU A 151 24.49 -2.94 -17.06
C LEU A 151 24.70 -1.42 -16.91
N GLN A 152 25.43 -0.80 -17.85
CA GLN A 152 25.71 0.64 -17.83
C GLN A 152 24.42 1.46 -17.89
N ARG A 153 23.48 1.08 -18.76
CA ARG A 153 22.18 1.73 -18.86
C ARG A 153 21.41 1.70 -17.53
N PHE A 154 21.40 0.56 -16.83
CA PHE A 154 20.75 0.46 -15.53
C PHE A 154 21.40 1.37 -14.49
N GLU A 155 22.73 1.39 -14.43
CA GLU A 155 23.48 2.24 -13.49
C GLU A 155 23.24 3.72 -13.74
N ASP A 156 23.31 4.17 -15.00
CA ASP A 156 23.10 5.57 -15.40
C ASP A 156 21.67 6.05 -15.07
N LEU A 157 20.67 5.23 -15.39
CA LEU A 157 19.27 5.55 -15.10
C LEU A 157 19.01 5.57 -13.59
N THR A 158 19.57 4.62 -12.83
CA THR A 158 19.46 4.58 -11.36
C THR A 158 20.09 5.82 -10.72
N ARG A 159 21.30 6.19 -11.15
CA ARG A 159 21.97 7.43 -10.72
C ARG A 159 21.12 8.66 -11.02
N THR A 160 20.55 8.73 -12.22
CA THR A 160 19.69 9.85 -12.63
C THR A 160 18.45 9.95 -11.74
N LEU A 161 17.80 8.82 -11.42
CA LEU A 161 16.63 8.78 -10.53
C LEU A 161 16.99 9.21 -9.10
N ILE A 162 18.11 8.72 -8.54
CA ILE A 162 18.58 9.11 -7.21
C ILE A 162 18.88 10.61 -7.15
N THR A 163 19.59 11.14 -8.15
CA THR A 163 19.90 12.58 -8.24
C THR A 163 18.63 13.42 -8.29
N ARG A 164 17.64 13.04 -9.13
CA ARG A 164 16.35 13.73 -9.19
C ARG A 164 15.61 13.66 -7.86
N LEU A 165 15.57 12.51 -7.21
CA LEU A 165 14.90 12.33 -5.93
C LEU A 165 15.53 13.20 -4.82
N CYS A 166 16.87 13.24 -4.74
CA CYS A 166 17.57 14.14 -3.82
C CYS A 166 17.35 15.62 -4.14
N GLN A 167 17.28 16.00 -5.42
CA GLN A 167 16.97 17.37 -5.83
C GLN A 167 15.55 17.76 -5.41
N GLU A 168 14.57 16.89 -5.64
CA GLU A 168 13.18 17.08 -5.23
C GLU A 168 13.05 17.19 -3.71
N ALA A 169 13.75 16.34 -2.94
CA ALA A 169 13.78 16.42 -1.49
C ALA A 169 14.30 17.77 -0.98
N ARG A 170 15.28 18.36 -1.66
CA ARG A 170 15.85 19.70 -1.36
C ARG A 170 15.03 20.86 -1.90
N SER A 171 14.08 20.60 -2.79
CA SER A 171 13.30 21.65 -3.41
C SER A 171 12.29 22.26 -2.42
N GLY A 172 12.02 23.56 -2.60
CA GLY A 172 11.13 24.30 -1.73
C GLY A 172 11.72 24.59 -0.34
N ARG A 173 10.93 25.28 0.50
CA ARG A 173 11.30 25.50 1.90
C ARG A 173 10.80 24.31 2.72
N PHE A 174 11.70 23.64 3.44
CA PHE A 174 11.34 22.51 4.32
C PHE A 174 10.21 22.87 5.31
N ALA A 175 10.22 24.09 5.84
CA ALA A 175 9.17 24.58 6.72
C ALA A 175 7.79 24.72 6.06
N ASP A 176 7.72 24.97 4.74
CA ASP A 176 6.46 24.98 4.01
C ASP A 176 6.00 23.55 3.71
N TRP A 177 6.95 22.67 3.38
CA TRP A 177 6.66 21.25 3.19
C TRP A 177 6.06 20.60 4.45
N LEU A 178 6.57 20.95 5.64
CA LEU A 178 6.02 20.46 6.92
C LEU A 178 4.57 20.90 7.19
N LYS A 179 4.09 21.97 6.55
CA LYS A 179 2.70 22.43 6.68
C LYS A 179 1.73 21.64 5.82
N ILE A 180 2.24 20.94 4.80
CA ILE A 180 1.45 20.04 3.96
C ILE A 180 1.00 18.86 4.84
N SER A 181 -0.27 18.46 4.73
CA SER A 181 -0.80 17.33 5.48
C SER A 181 -0.12 16.03 5.03
N VAL A 182 -0.04 15.03 5.92
CA VAL A 182 0.74 13.81 5.66
C VAL A 182 0.24 13.05 4.41
N ASP A 183 -1.07 13.06 4.19
CA ASP A 183 -1.79 12.51 3.04
C ASP A 183 -1.65 13.31 1.74
N GLU A 184 -1.04 14.51 1.80
CA GLU A 184 -0.73 15.34 0.63
C GLU A 184 0.77 15.40 0.34
N ARG A 185 1.63 14.81 1.17
CA ARG A 185 3.08 14.80 0.96
C ARG A 185 3.48 13.80 -0.11
N GLU A 186 4.56 14.12 -0.82
CA GLU A 186 5.13 13.27 -1.86
C GLU A 186 6.02 12.14 -1.31
N MET A 187 6.51 12.25 -0.07
CA MET A 187 7.36 11.26 0.61
C MET A 187 7.21 11.38 2.13
N SER A 188 7.72 10.42 2.89
CA SER A 188 7.74 10.53 4.35
C SER A 188 8.72 11.60 4.85
N PHE A 189 8.56 12.01 6.11
CA PHE A 189 9.46 12.95 6.78
C PHE A 189 10.89 12.42 6.87
N GLU A 190 11.05 11.18 7.32
CA GLU A 190 12.35 10.51 7.45
C GLU A 190 13.06 10.41 6.12
N MET A 191 12.34 10.00 5.07
CA MET A 191 12.91 9.87 3.74
C MET A 191 13.32 11.24 3.19
N LYS A 192 12.49 12.27 3.35
CA LYS A 192 12.85 13.63 2.91
C LYS A 192 14.11 14.14 3.60
N ILE A 193 14.21 14.02 4.92
CA ILE A 193 15.39 14.47 5.67
C ILE A 193 16.64 13.69 5.23
N ALA A 194 16.55 12.36 5.12
CA ALA A 194 17.67 11.53 4.69
C ALA A 194 18.17 11.98 3.31
N LEU A 195 17.26 12.16 2.35
CA LEU A 195 17.58 12.57 0.98
C LEU A 195 18.09 14.01 0.86
N MET A 196 17.57 14.94 1.68
CA MET A 196 18.07 16.32 1.73
C MET A 196 19.55 16.37 2.08
N ASN A 197 19.97 15.53 3.04
CA ASN A 197 21.33 15.50 3.56
C ASN A 197 22.28 14.60 2.76
N ALA A 198 21.75 13.64 1.97
CA ALA A 198 22.56 12.67 1.25
C ALA A 198 23.26 13.24 0.00
N ASN A 199 24.56 13.00 -0.16
CA ASN A 199 25.22 13.25 -1.44
C ASN A 199 24.72 12.23 -2.49
N ALA A 200 24.11 12.70 -3.58
CA ALA A 200 23.42 11.84 -4.54
C ALA A 200 24.37 10.82 -5.22
N ASP A 201 25.57 11.23 -5.62
CA ASP A 201 26.53 10.34 -6.27
C ASP A 201 27.02 9.25 -5.32
N LYS A 202 27.38 9.64 -4.08
CA LYS A 202 27.79 8.67 -3.04
C LYS A 202 26.66 7.71 -2.68
N LEU A 203 25.43 8.21 -2.59
CA LEU A 203 24.25 7.40 -2.32
C LEU A 203 23.99 6.41 -3.47
N ALA A 204 24.13 6.85 -4.72
CA ALA A 204 23.99 5.97 -5.88
C ALA A 204 25.10 4.91 -5.94
N ASP A 205 26.36 5.27 -5.71
CA ASP A 205 27.47 4.32 -5.60
C ASP A 205 27.20 3.29 -4.51
N HIS A 206 26.73 3.77 -3.35
CA HIS A 206 26.44 2.93 -2.21
C HIS A 206 25.26 1.98 -2.46
N ILE A 207 24.19 2.40 -3.11
CA ILE A 207 23.09 1.50 -3.49
C ILE A 207 23.54 0.50 -4.56
N LEU A 208 24.25 0.96 -5.59
CA LEU A 208 24.64 0.12 -6.72
C LEU A 208 25.63 -0.99 -6.34
N ARG A 209 26.48 -0.82 -5.31
CA ARG A 209 27.35 -1.92 -4.82
C ARG A 209 26.58 -3.08 -4.17
N HIS A 210 25.33 -2.88 -3.77
CA HIS A 210 24.48 -3.90 -3.13
C HIS A 210 23.60 -4.69 -4.10
N ILE A 211 23.73 -4.42 -5.40
CA ILE A 211 22.96 -5.10 -6.46
C ILE A 211 23.91 -6.02 -7.24
N PRO A 212 23.62 -7.33 -7.35
CA PRO A 212 24.41 -8.25 -8.20
C PRO A 212 24.51 -7.75 -9.64
N ARG A 213 25.67 -7.90 -10.27
CA ARG A 213 25.90 -7.40 -11.64
C ARG A 213 24.95 -8.03 -12.65
N LYS A 214 24.61 -9.31 -12.48
CA LYS A 214 23.62 -9.98 -13.31
C LYS A 214 22.22 -9.36 -13.18
N THR A 215 21.84 -8.95 -11.97
CA THR A 215 20.60 -8.21 -11.72
C THR A 215 20.62 -6.86 -12.45
N LYS A 216 21.73 -6.11 -12.37
CA LYS A 216 21.88 -4.84 -13.10
C LYS A 216 21.76 -5.03 -14.61
N GLN A 217 22.47 -6.01 -15.17
CA GLN A 217 22.39 -6.34 -16.60
C GLN A 217 20.96 -6.66 -17.01
N LEU A 218 20.26 -7.51 -16.26
CA LEU A 218 18.90 -7.91 -16.60
C LEU A 218 17.94 -6.71 -16.55
N LEU A 219 17.98 -5.92 -15.47
CA LEU A 219 17.15 -4.72 -15.34
C LEU A 219 17.47 -3.67 -16.39
N GLY A 220 18.70 -3.66 -16.90
CA GLY A 220 19.20 -2.78 -17.94
C GLY A 220 18.65 -3.00 -19.34
N LYS A 221 18.00 -4.14 -19.61
CA LYS A 221 17.39 -4.45 -20.91
C LYS A 221 16.40 -3.36 -21.34
N ARG A 222 16.42 -3.00 -22.63
CA ARG A 222 15.51 -1.98 -23.19
C ARG A 222 14.06 -2.44 -23.28
N ASP A 223 13.86 -3.72 -23.57
CA ASP A 223 12.58 -4.38 -23.77
C ASP A 223 12.23 -5.31 -22.60
N LEU A 224 12.70 -4.98 -21.40
CA LEU A 224 12.49 -5.75 -20.17
C LEU A 224 11.00 -6.10 -19.99
N GLN A 225 10.70 -7.40 -19.98
CA GLN A 225 9.38 -7.94 -19.69
C GLN A 225 9.31 -8.46 -18.25
N PRO A 226 8.10 -8.55 -17.64
CA PRO A 226 7.92 -9.19 -16.34
C PRO A 226 8.53 -10.59 -16.24
N PHE A 227 8.45 -11.36 -17.33
CA PHE A 227 8.95 -12.73 -17.39
C PHE A 227 10.48 -12.81 -17.33
N ASP A 228 11.19 -11.81 -17.87
CA ASP A 228 12.67 -11.78 -17.83
C ASP A 228 13.18 -11.85 -16.38
N LEU A 229 12.44 -11.25 -15.44
CA LEU A 229 12.78 -11.17 -14.02
C LEU A 229 12.86 -12.54 -13.33
N LEU A 230 12.34 -13.62 -13.93
CA LEU A 230 12.57 -14.99 -13.43
C LEU A 230 14.05 -15.39 -13.48
N SER A 231 14.85 -14.72 -14.33
CA SER A 231 16.29 -14.94 -14.49
C SER A 231 17.15 -14.21 -13.45
N LEU A 232 16.53 -13.46 -12.54
CA LEU A 232 17.22 -12.87 -11.40
C LEU A 232 17.77 -13.97 -10.46
N PRO A 233 18.74 -13.65 -9.59
CA PRO A 233 19.30 -14.61 -8.65
C PRO A 233 18.24 -15.13 -7.66
N GLU A 234 18.33 -16.40 -7.29
CA GLU A 234 17.48 -16.98 -6.24
C GLU A 234 18.03 -16.69 -4.84
N PHE A 235 17.16 -16.71 -3.83
CA PHE A 235 17.58 -16.51 -2.44
C PHE A 235 18.35 -17.72 -1.90
N PRO A 236 19.52 -17.51 -1.26
CA PRO A 236 20.14 -18.57 -0.48
C PRO A 236 19.23 -18.94 0.72
N PRO A 237 19.12 -20.24 1.08
CA PRO A 237 18.40 -20.65 2.28
C PRO A 237 18.93 -19.96 3.54
N GLY A 238 18.06 -19.38 4.37
CA GLY A 238 18.46 -18.73 5.63
C GLY A 238 19.10 -17.34 5.50
N CYS A 239 18.93 -16.65 4.36
CA CYS A 239 19.44 -15.29 4.09
C CYS A 239 19.22 -14.28 5.25
N PRO A 240 20.26 -13.91 6.03
CA PRO A 240 20.11 -13.04 7.21
C PRO A 240 20.15 -11.54 6.87
N TYR A 241 20.36 -11.20 5.60
CA TYR A 241 20.56 -9.84 5.12
C TYR A 241 19.27 -9.03 5.06
N SER A 242 19.39 -7.71 5.09
CA SER A 242 18.32 -6.84 4.60
C SER A 242 18.22 -6.99 3.08
N ILE A 243 17.00 -7.03 2.54
CA ILE A 243 16.81 -7.40 1.12
C ILE A 243 15.90 -6.42 0.40
N VAL A 244 16.13 -6.28 -0.90
CA VAL A 244 15.11 -5.88 -1.88
C VAL A 244 14.88 -7.07 -2.78
N TYR A 245 13.62 -7.46 -2.96
CA TYR A 245 13.24 -8.68 -3.64
C TYR A 245 12.11 -8.46 -4.63
N PHE A 246 12.03 -9.40 -5.56
CA PHE A 246 10.94 -9.52 -6.50
C PHE A 246 10.18 -10.81 -6.18
N ASP A 247 8.86 -10.75 -6.08
CA ASP A 247 8.00 -11.92 -6.19
C ASP A 247 7.39 -11.93 -7.59
N ILE A 248 7.89 -12.84 -8.43
CA ILE A 248 7.44 -13.03 -9.80
C ILE A 248 6.34 -14.09 -9.81
N ALA A 249 5.10 -13.64 -9.77
CA ALA A 249 3.91 -14.47 -9.75
C ALA A 249 3.53 -14.89 -11.17
N VAL A 250 3.58 -16.19 -11.47
CA VAL A 250 3.33 -16.72 -12.82
C VAL A 250 2.12 -17.64 -12.80
N GLN A 251 1.14 -17.34 -13.65
CA GLN A 251 -0.01 -18.22 -13.86
C GLN A 251 0.37 -19.37 -14.79
N VAL A 252 0.69 -20.53 -14.21
CA VAL A 252 1.20 -21.71 -14.92
C VAL A 252 0.12 -22.74 -15.25
N GLY A 253 -1.07 -22.64 -14.66
CA GLY A 253 -2.13 -23.64 -14.78
C GLY A 253 -2.01 -24.76 -13.73
N ILE A 254 -3.13 -25.16 -13.12
CA ILE A 254 -3.18 -26.16 -12.03
C ILE A 254 -2.47 -27.48 -12.43
N ALA A 255 -2.62 -27.90 -13.69
CA ALA A 255 -2.01 -29.13 -14.19
C ALA A 255 -0.45 -29.12 -14.14
N ASN A 256 0.16 -27.94 -14.08
CA ASN A 256 1.61 -27.74 -14.04
C ASN A 256 2.15 -27.52 -12.63
N ILE A 257 1.33 -27.59 -11.58
CA ILE A 257 1.73 -27.39 -10.19
C ILE A 257 1.79 -28.75 -9.48
N GLU A 258 2.81 -28.95 -8.65
CA GLU A 258 2.86 -30.05 -7.69
C GLU A 258 3.03 -29.50 -6.29
N SER A 259 2.58 -30.24 -5.27
CA SER A 259 2.78 -29.86 -3.87
C SER A 259 4.16 -30.34 -3.43
N GLN A 260 5.02 -29.42 -2.99
CA GLN A 260 6.32 -29.77 -2.41
C GLN A 260 6.53 -29.06 -1.10
N TYR A 261 7.33 -29.64 -0.20
CA TYR A 261 7.77 -28.92 0.99
C TYR A 261 8.60 -27.69 0.63
N SER A 262 8.30 -26.59 1.33
CA SER A 262 9.00 -25.34 1.15
C SER A 262 10.35 -25.35 1.87
N ARG A 263 11.36 -24.80 1.19
CA ARG A 263 12.64 -24.45 1.80
C ARG A 263 12.53 -23.23 2.71
N LEU A 264 11.64 -22.29 2.37
CA LEU A 264 11.40 -21.09 3.16
C LEU A 264 10.59 -21.45 4.42
N SER A 265 9.49 -22.16 4.24
CA SER A 265 8.54 -22.49 5.30
C SER A 265 8.74 -23.94 5.76
N LEU A 266 9.65 -24.15 6.72
CA LEU A 266 9.97 -25.46 7.33
C LEU A 266 8.69 -26.30 7.55
N GLY A 267 8.54 -27.37 6.77
CA GLY A 267 7.43 -28.34 6.90
C GLY A 267 6.11 -27.95 6.24
N ARG A 268 5.98 -26.80 5.58
CA ARG A 268 4.76 -26.43 4.85
C ARG A 268 4.87 -26.71 3.36
N THR A 269 3.76 -27.11 2.75
CA THR A 269 3.68 -27.29 1.30
C THR A 269 3.60 -25.94 0.59
N ARG A 270 4.37 -25.80 -0.49
CA ARG A 270 4.27 -24.74 -1.49
C ARG A 270 3.78 -25.32 -2.81
N LYS A 271 3.37 -24.42 -3.71
CA LYS A 271 2.95 -24.68 -5.09
C LYS A 271 4.09 -24.43 -6.11
N PRO A 272 5.15 -25.25 -6.24
CA PRO A 272 6.11 -25.10 -7.33
C PRO A 272 5.56 -25.61 -8.66
N ILE A 273 6.20 -25.18 -9.74
CA ILE A 273 6.02 -25.78 -11.05
C ILE A 273 6.60 -27.21 -11.04
N LYS A 274 5.89 -28.15 -11.68
CA LYS A 274 6.36 -29.54 -11.89
C LYS A 274 7.70 -29.54 -12.61
N SER A 275 8.58 -30.46 -12.25
CA SER A 275 9.91 -30.61 -12.89
C SER A 275 9.87 -30.81 -14.41
N CYS A 276 8.80 -31.42 -14.94
CA CYS A 276 8.59 -31.61 -16.38
C CYS A 276 7.94 -30.41 -17.08
N SER A 277 7.40 -29.44 -16.33
CA SER A 277 6.78 -28.24 -16.85
C SER A 277 7.81 -27.11 -16.93
N ARG A 278 7.76 -26.32 -18.00
CA ARG A 278 8.65 -25.17 -18.20
C ARG A 278 7.84 -23.88 -18.20
N TYR A 279 8.43 -22.83 -17.64
CA TYR A 279 7.90 -21.49 -17.80
C TYR A 279 7.86 -21.11 -19.28
N ASN A 280 6.78 -20.45 -19.70
CA ASN A 280 6.59 -19.96 -21.05
C ASN A 280 6.32 -18.44 -20.98
N HIS A 281 6.98 -17.66 -21.85
CA HIS A 281 6.81 -16.21 -21.96
C HIS A 281 5.37 -15.76 -22.24
N LEU A 282 4.49 -16.66 -22.71
CA LEU A 282 3.06 -16.40 -22.89
C LEU A 282 2.23 -16.52 -21.60
N MET A 283 2.81 -17.05 -20.52
CA MET A 283 2.13 -17.15 -19.23
C MET A 283 1.93 -15.75 -18.65
N LYS A 284 0.77 -15.55 -18.01
CA LYS A 284 0.47 -14.29 -17.34
C LYS A 284 1.43 -14.15 -16.15
N THR A 285 2.34 -13.19 -16.25
CA THR A 285 3.32 -12.89 -15.21
C THR A 285 3.01 -11.54 -14.59
N LYS A 286 2.95 -11.51 -13.26
CA LYS A 286 2.87 -10.30 -12.46
C LYS A 286 4.06 -10.20 -11.51
N VAL A 287 4.33 -8.98 -11.06
CA VAL A 287 5.53 -8.63 -10.33
C VAL A 287 5.13 -7.85 -9.09
N TYR A 288 5.60 -8.30 -7.94
CA TYR A 288 5.59 -7.53 -6.70
C TYR A 288 7.04 -7.21 -6.32
N LEU A 289 7.33 -5.94 -6.05
CA LEU A 289 8.58 -5.51 -5.41
C LEU A 289 8.35 -5.37 -3.92
N GLY A 290 9.32 -5.78 -3.12
CA GLY A 290 9.29 -5.53 -1.69
C GLY A 290 10.68 -5.37 -1.14
N SER A 291 10.76 -4.80 0.05
CA SER A 291 11.98 -4.77 0.84
C SER A 291 11.75 -5.31 2.25
N SER A 292 12.84 -5.57 2.95
CA SER A 292 12.83 -5.90 4.37
C SER A 292 14.15 -5.50 5.00
N SER A 293 14.07 -4.56 5.93
CA SER A 293 15.18 -4.07 6.75
C SER A 293 15.18 -4.66 8.17
N ASN A 294 14.46 -5.76 8.38
CA ASN A 294 14.32 -6.40 9.69
C ASN A 294 15.66 -6.99 10.17
N LYS A 295 15.93 -6.88 11.48
CA LYS A 295 17.08 -7.49 12.16
C LYS A 295 17.13 -9.02 12.00
N THR A 296 15.98 -9.67 11.85
CA THR A 296 15.89 -11.11 11.57
C THR A 296 16.13 -11.47 10.11
N GLY A 297 16.52 -10.48 9.29
CA GLY A 297 16.77 -10.61 7.87
C GLY A 297 15.50 -10.60 7.02
N GLY A 298 15.69 -10.52 5.72
CA GLY A 298 14.66 -10.60 4.69
C GLY A 298 13.93 -11.94 4.64
N TYR A 299 14.56 -13.01 5.14
CA TYR A 299 14.01 -14.36 5.07
C TYR A 299 12.65 -14.49 5.76
N ALA A 300 12.46 -13.83 6.91
CA ALA A 300 11.17 -13.83 7.61
C ALA A 300 10.05 -13.20 6.78
N ARG A 301 10.36 -12.16 6.00
CA ARG A 301 9.41 -11.51 5.10
C ARG A 301 9.04 -12.43 3.94
N LEU A 302 10.03 -13.08 3.32
CA LEU A 302 9.80 -14.05 2.24
C LEU A 302 8.93 -15.23 2.70
N ARG A 303 9.20 -15.78 3.89
CA ARG A 303 8.35 -16.81 4.53
C ARG A 303 6.92 -16.36 4.72
N THR A 304 6.72 -15.10 5.11
CA THR A 304 5.38 -14.54 5.27
C THR A 304 4.66 -14.48 3.93
N HIS A 305 5.29 -13.94 2.89
CA HIS A 305 4.67 -13.89 1.55
C HIS A 305 4.36 -15.27 0.98
N GLU A 306 5.28 -16.22 1.12
CA GLU A 306 5.05 -17.59 0.67
C GLU A 306 3.88 -18.22 1.43
N ARG A 307 3.83 -18.06 2.76
CA ARG A 307 2.73 -18.56 3.58
C ARG A 307 1.40 -17.96 3.13
N GLU A 308 1.34 -16.64 2.94
CA GLU A 308 0.11 -15.96 2.52
C GLU A 308 -0.35 -16.38 1.11
N ALA A 309 0.58 -16.57 0.17
CA ALA A 309 0.28 -17.03 -1.20
C ALA A 309 -0.22 -18.49 -1.25
N ASN A 310 0.05 -19.28 -0.23
CA ASN A 310 -0.42 -20.66 -0.11
C ASN A 310 -1.66 -20.82 0.79
N ARG A 311 -2.21 -19.73 1.33
CA ARG A 311 -3.49 -19.78 2.05
C ARG A 311 -4.66 -19.91 1.07
N GLU A 312 -5.68 -20.67 1.47
CA GLU A 312 -6.94 -20.77 0.74
C GLU A 312 -7.76 -19.48 0.83
N SER A 313 -7.68 -18.79 1.97
CA SER A 313 -8.39 -17.55 2.24
C SER A 313 -7.57 -16.59 3.11
N GLY A 314 -7.97 -15.32 3.12
CA GLY A 314 -7.42 -14.27 3.96
C GLY A 314 -7.97 -12.91 3.53
N GLU A 315 -7.56 -11.86 4.22
CA GLU A 315 -7.91 -10.49 3.84
C GLU A 315 -7.53 -10.21 2.37
N SER A 316 -8.40 -9.46 1.69
CA SER A 316 -8.17 -9.06 0.30
C SER A 316 -7.01 -8.08 0.26
N ASN A 317 -6.03 -8.42 -0.57
CA ASN A 317 -4.88 -7.58 -0.86
C ASN A 317 -4.48 -7.89 -2.30
N MET A 318 -4.32 -6.89 -3.16
CA MET A 318 -4.05 -7.10 -4.58
C MET A 318 -2.90 -8.09 -4.86
N HIS A 319 -1.84 -8.07 -4.04
CA HIS A 319 -0.74 -9.03 -4.13
C HIS A 319 -1.24 -10.45 -3.85
N TYR A 320 -1.87 -10.67 -2.71
CA TYR A 320 -2.31 -12.00 -2.28
C TYR A 320 -3.53 -12.52 -3.04
N ASP A 321 -4.41 -11.65 -3.53
CA ASP A 321 -5.56 -12.03 -4.36
C ASP A 321 -5.11 -12.67 -5.68
N PHE A 322 -3.96 -12.26 -6.20
CA PHE A 322 -3.36 -12.90 -7.36
C PHE A 322 -2.54 -14.14 -6.99
N THR A 323 -1.68 -14.06 -5.98
CA THR A 323 -0.75 -15.17 -5.65
C THR A 323 -1.43 -16.36 -4.97
N ARG A 324 -2.59 -16.17 -4.32
CA ARG A 324 -3.38 -17.26 -3.72
C ARG A 324 -4.07 -18.16 -4.76
N GLN A 325 -4.22 -17.69 -6.00
CA GLN A 325 -4.87 -18.48 -7.06
C GLN A 325 -4.19 -19.86 -7.19
N ALA A 326 -5.01 -20.89 -7.37
CA ALA A 326 -4.56 -22.28 -7.36
C ALA A 326 -3.62 -22.61 -8.54
N ASP A 327 -3.63 -21.80 -9.59
CA ASP A 327 -2.83 -21.94 -10.79
C ASP A 327 -1.66 -20.95 -10.90
N VAL A 328 -1.37 -20.20 -9.82
CA VAL A 328 -0.29 -19.22 -9.75
C VAL A 328 0.84 -19.70 -8.83
N VAL A 329 2.08 -19.50 -9.29
CA VAL A 329 3.33 -19.82 -8.57
C VAL A 329 4.09 -18.53 -8.26
N THR A 330 4.48 -18.35 -7.01
CA THR A 330 5.36 -17.25 -6.55
C THR A 330 6.83 -17.62 -6.75
N ASN A 331 7.63 -16.70 -7.30
CA ASN A 331 9.06 -16.91 -7.51
C ASN A 331 9.83 -15.74 -6.91
N PHE A 332 10.38 -15.95 -5.71
CA PHE A 332 11.18 -14.94 -5.04
C PHE A 332 12.57 -14.84 -5.67
N ARG A 333 12.99 -13.62 -5.97
CA ARG A 333 14.26 -13.28 -6.62
C ARG A 333 14.95 -12.11 -5.96
N ILE A 334 16.28 -12.13 -5.94
CA ILE A 334 17.11 -11.09 -5.33
C ILE A 334 17.17 -9.87 -6.26
N GLY A 335 16.72 -8.73 -5.74
CA GLY A 335 17.02 -7.42 -6.30
C GLY A 335 18.32 -6.86 -5.74
N ALA A 336 18.46 -6.85 -4.41
CA ALA A 336 19.65 -6.37 -3.71
C ALA A 336 19.78 -7.01 -2.33
N LEU A 337 21.02 -7.06 -1.82
CA LEU A 337 21.34 -7.50 -0.46
C LEU A 337 22.13 -6.42 0.26
N PHE A 338 21.65 -6.04 1.43
CA PHE A 338 22.28 -5.07 2.32
C PHE A 338 22.69 -5.78 3.61
N PRO A 339 23.78 -5.35 4.27
CA PRO A 339 24.10 -5.81 5.61
C PRO A 339 22.87 -5.68 6.53
N PRO A 340 22.66 -6.63 7.46
CA PRO A 340 21.59 -6.49 8.43
C PRO A 340 21.78 -5.17 9.18
N SER A 341 20.74 -4.36 9.23
CA SER A 341 20.87 -3.05 9.86
C SER A 341 21.20 -3.24 11.32
N SER A 342 22.39 -2.80 11.73
CA SER A 342 22.70 -2.73 13.15
C SER A 342 21.75 -1.70 13.77
N ALA A 343 21.31 -1.95 15.00
CA ALA A 343 20.40 -1.03 15.71
C ALA A 343 21.01 0.36 15.98
N LEU A 344 22.28 0.54 15.62
CA LEU A 344 23.13 1.69 15.94
C LEU A 344 23.57 2.48 14.70
N SER A 345 23.18 2.09 13.49
CA SER A 345 23.43 2.95 12.32
C SER A 345 22.44 4.11 12.34
N GLU A 346 22.90 5.28 12.77
CA GLU A 346 22.12 6.54 12.76
C GLU A 346 21.91 7.11 11.34
N ASP A 347 22.37 6.38 10.31
CA ASP A 347 22.45 6.84 8.93
C ASP A 347 21.33 6.32 8.01
N ILE A 348 21.31 6.88 6.80
CA ILE A 348 20.45 6.48 5.66
C ILE A 348 20.51 4.97 5.36
N ASP A 349 21.54 4.27 5.85
CA ASP A 349 21.79 2.84 5.68
C ASP A 349 20.58 1.97 6.04
N PHE A 350 19.87 2.30 7.13
CA PHE A 350 18.66 1.57 7.51
C PHE A 350 17.55 1.69 6.44
N LEU A 351 17.47 2.85 5.77
CA LEU A 351 16.43 3.17 4.79
C LEU A 351 16.79 2.73 3.37
N LEU A 352 18.00 2.21 3.14
CA LEU A 352 18.46 1.86 1.79
C LEU A 352 17.59 0.80 1.11
N PRO A 353 17.11 -0.27 1.79
CA PRO A 353 16.25 -1.23 1.14
C PRO A 353 14.92 -0.61 0.69
N GLU A 354 14.26 0.17 1.55
CA GLU A 354 13.01 0.86 1.22
C GLU A 354 13.20 1.93 0.14
N LEU A 355 14.32 2.67 0.20
CA LEU A 355 14.71 3.66 -0.81
C LEU A 355 14.93 2.98 -2.17
N LEU A 356 15.71 1.89 -2.22
CA LEU A 356 15.96 1.16 -3.46
C LEU A 356 14.68 0.51 -3.99
N GLU A 357 13.82 -0.06 -3.14
CA GLU A 357 12.50 -0.53 -3.57
C GLU A 357 11.71 0.60 -4.23
N GLY A 358 11.66 1.78 -3.61
CA GLY A 358 10.97 2.95 -4.17
C GLY A 358 11.55 3.43 -5.50
N ILE A 359 12.88 3.43 -5.64
CA ILE A 359 13.59 3.75 -6.88
C ILE A 359 13.29 2.71 -7.96
N LEU A 360 13.32 1.43 -7.65
CA LEU A 360 13.02 0.36 -8.60
C LEU A 360 11.54 0.39 -9.01
N MET A 361 10.64 0.78 -8.12
CA MET A 361 9.23 0.98 -8.48
C MET A 361 9.04 2.15 -9.46
N VAL A 362 9.78 3.24 -9.25
CA VAL A 362 9.83 4.37 -10.21
C VAL A 362 10.52 3.94 -11.51
N TYR A 363 11.57 3.13 -11.47
CA TYR A 363 12.29 2.65 -12.65
C TYR A 363 11.42 1.72 -13.50
N LEU A 364 10.76 0.74 -12.88
CA LEU A 364 9.95 -0.26 -13.57
C LEU A 364 8.53 0.22 -13.88
N GLY A 365 8.11 1.38 -13.37
CA GLY A 365 6.74 1.88 -13.56
C GLY A 365 5.71 1.04 -12.82
N THR A 366 6.10 0.35 -11.74
CA THR A 366 5.19 -0.49 -10.94
C THR A 366 4.38 0.33 -9.93
N TYR A 367 4.71 1.61 -9.75
CA TYR A 367 3.88 2.61 -9.06
C TYR A 367 3.35 3.61 -10.08
N HIS A 368 2.05 3.59 -10.34
CA HIS A 368 1.45 4.30 -11.48
C HIS A 368 0.10 4.92 -11.15
N VAL A 369 -0.18 6.11 -11.70
CA VAL A 369 -1.40 6.90 -11.41
C VAL A 369 -2.70 6.18 -11.80
N SER A 370 -2.65 5.17 -12.67
CA SER A 370 -3.83 4.34 -12.97
C SER A 370 -4.38 3.58 -11.77
N TYR A 371 -3.58 3.46 -10.69
CA TYR A 371 -3.99 2.87 -9.43
C TYR A 371 -4.62 3.88 -8.47
N LEU A 372 -4.65 5.16 -8.82
CA LEU A 372 -5.39 6.22 -8.14
C LEU A 372 -6.91 6.11 -8.38
N SER A 373 -7.45 4.89 -8.52
CA SER A 373 -8.89 4.66 -8.43
C SER A 373 -9.45 5.38 -7.19
N PRO A 374 -10.76 5.67 -7.10
CA PRO A 374 -11.40 6.25 -5.92
C PRO A 374 -11.45 5.24 -4.75
N LEU A 375 -10.34 4.54 -4.52
CA LEU A 375 -10.07 3.65 -3.41
C LEU A 375 -10.05 4.53 -2.17
N SER A 376 -11.19 4.56 -1.49
CA SER A 376 -11.41 4.96 -0.10
C SER A 376 -10.60 6.18 0.34
N ASP A 377 -11.26 7.32 0.45
CA ASP A 377 -10.77 8.48 1.21
C ASP A 377 -10.06 7.98 2.48
N GLY A 378 -8.75 8.22 2.59
CA GLY A 378 -7.96 7.88 3.79
C GLY A 378 -6.84 6.85 3.66
N ASN A 379 -6.54 6.29 2.48
CA ASN A 379 -5.37 5.41 2.37
C ASN A 379 -4.04 6.22 2.32
N ILE A 380 -3.38 6.33 3.47
CA ILE A 380 -2.11 7.06 3.66
C ILE A 380 -0.91 6.53 2.85
N PHE A 381 -1.05 5.41 2.14
CA PHE A 381 0.08 4.75 1.47
C PHE A 381 0.29 5.19 0.02
N HIS A 382 -0.53 6.11 -0.48
CA HIS A 382 -0.38 6.76 -1.78
C HIS A 382 -1.06 8.12 -1.77
N THR A 383 -0.43 9.12 -2.38
CA THR A 383 -0.95 10.49 -2.43
C THR A 383 -0.94 10.98 -3.87
N ALA A 384 -1.78 11.96 -4.22
CA ALA A 384 -1.71 12.57 -5.56
C ALA A 384 -0.30 13.14 -5.83
N SER A 385 0.30 13.76 -4.81
CA SER A 385 1.64 14.35 -4.86
C SER A 385 2.75 13.32 -5.07
N SER A 386 2.64 12.10 -4.52
CA SER A 386 3.64 11.06 -4.77
C SER A 386 3.60 10.55 -6.20
N TYR A 387 2.40 10.39 -6.79
CA TYR A 387 2.28 10.05 -8.21
C TYR A 387 2.79 11.17 -9.12
N GLU A 388 2.55 12.43 -8.78
CA GLU A 388 3.11 13.57 -9.51
C GLU A 388 4.65 13.57 -9.45
N LEU A 389 5.23 13.34 -8.27
CA LEU A 389 6.68 13.18 -8.11
C LEU A 389 7.22 12.04 -8.98
N VAL A 390 6.60 10.86 -8.98
CA VAL A 390 7.01 9.72 -9.81
C VAL A 390 6.93 10.07 -11.31
N GLY A 391 5.89 10.79 -11.73
CA GLY A 391 5.77 11.30 -13.10
C GLY A 391 6.93 12.23 -13.48
N ARG A 392 7.28 13.18 -12.61
CA ARG A 392 8.44 14.08 -12.80
C ARG A 392 9.77 13.31 -12.82
N MET A 393 9.94 12.33 -11.94
CA MET A 393 11.14 11.49 -11.90
C MET A 393 11.34 10.68 -13.18
N ARG A 394 10.27 10.17 -13.80
CA ARG A 394 10.33 9.40 -15.06
C ARG A 394 10.39 10.27 -16.32
N LEU A 395 10.09 11.57 -16.22
CA LEU A 395 10.01 12.47 -17.36
C LEU A 395 11.32 12.47 -18.18
N ASN A 396 11.21 12.28 -19.50
CA ASN A 396 12.33 12.20 -20.44
C ASN A 396 13.33 11.05 -20.18
N LEU A 397 12.96 10.04 -19.39
CA LEU A 397 13.75 8.82 -19.24
C LEU A 397 13.12 7.70 -20.08
N SER A 398 13.95 7.00 -20.85
CA SER A 398 13.55 5.74 -21.48
C SER A 398 13.72 4.63 -20.45
N VAL A 399 12.69 4.40 -19.63
CA VAL A 399 12.64 3.37 -18.58
C VAL A 399 11.53 2.36 -18.86
N PRO A 400 11.65 1.11 -18.39
CA PRO A 400 10.58 0.12 -18.51
C PRO A 400 9.26 0.58 -17.88
N ASP A 401 8.14 0.02 -18.34
CA ASP A 401 6.82 0.30 -17.80
C ASP A 401 6.02 -0.99 -17.62
N LEU A 402 6.00 -1.47 -16.38
CA LEU A 402 5.37 -2.71 -15.95
C LEU A 402 4.06 -2.44 -15.19
N HIS A 403 3.46 -1.25 -15.31
CA HIS A 403 2.25 -0.90 -14.56
C HIS A 403 1.08 -1.86 -14.79
N ARG A 404 1.00 -2.57 -15.93
CA ARG A 404 -0.08 -3.55 -16.16
C ARG A 404 0.14 -4.90 -15.48
N SER A 405 1.36 -5.14 -15.01
CA SER A 405 1.80 -6.40 -14.42
C SER A 405 2.21 -6.24 -12.96
N THR A 406 2.09 -5.04 -12.39
CA THR A 406 2.42 -4.81 -10.99
C THR A 406 1.37 -5.40 -10.04
N LEU A 407 1.85 -5.78 -8.86
CA LEU A 407 1.07 -6.13 -7.67
C LEU A 407 1.35 -5.14 -6.52
N ASN A 408 2.18 -4.11 -6.77
CA ASN A 408 2.41 -3.03 -5.83
C ASN A 408 1.27 -2.00 -5.89
N ILE A 409 0.81 -1.56 -4.71
CA ILE A 409 -0.15 -0.46 -4.57
C ILE A 409 0.46 0.70 -3.79
N ALA A 410 1.31 0.38 -2.82
CA ALA A 410 1.93 1.37 -1.94
C ALA A 410 3.34 1.68 -2.38
N TRP A 411 3.79 2.92 -2.15
CA TRP A 411 5.16 3.34 -2.45
C TRP A 411 5.99 3.40 -1.16
N PRO A 412 7.07 2.61 -1.02
CA PRO A 412 7.85 2.52 0.22
C PRO A 412 8.49 3.86 0.61
N ILE A 413 8.73 4.79 -0.33
CA ILE A 413 9.23 6.15 -0.03
C ILE A 413 8.21 6.98 0.78
N LEU A 414 6.91 6.70 0.64
CA LEU A 414 5.87 7.26 1.52
C LEU A 414 5.75 6.50 2.83
N GLN A 415 5.96 5.18 2.81
CA GLN A 415 5.77 4.32 4.00
C GLN A 415 6.97 4.30 4.95
N ALA A 416 8.16 4.60 4.44
CA ALA A 416 9.42 4.54 5.16
C ALA A 416 9.38 5.53 6.31
N GLY A 417 9.14 5.04 7.53
CA GLY A 417 9.01 5.91 8.70
C GLY A 417 7.60 5.97 9.28
N CYS A 418 6.52 5.77 8.51
CA CYS A 418 5.15 5.79 9.06
C CYS A 418 4.92 4.72 10.14
N TYR A 419 5.55 3.54 10.02
CA TYR A 419 5.52 2.52 11.07
C TYR A 419 6.43 2.84 12.28
N ARG A 420 7.34 3.79 12.11
CA ARG A 420 8.26 4.27 13.15
C ARG A 420 7.77 5.54 13.81
N GLU A 421 6.97 6.38 13.16
CA GLU A 421 6.37 7.58 13.75
C GLU A 421 5.58 7.24 15.03
N PHE A 422 4.94 6.07 15.08
CA PHE A 422 4.32 5.53 16.30
C PHE A 422 5.29 5.20 17.45
N LYS A 423 6.59 5.09 17.17
CA LYS A 423 7.68 4.96 18.17
C LYS A 423 8.51 6.26 18.33
N VAL A 424 8.49 7.15 17.33
CA VAL A 424 9.24 8.43 17.29
C VAL A 424 8.59 9.51 18.15
N ASP A 425 7.41 9.25 18.71
CA ASP A 425 6.79 10.12 19.71
C ASP A 425 7.79 10.54 20.80
N ARG A 426 8.71 9.66 21.23
CA ARG A 426 9.76 10.00 22.22
C ARG A 426 10.90 10.89 21.69
N TRP A 427 11.27 10.76 20.41
CA TRP A 427 12.43 11.44 19.82
C TRP A 427 12.07 12.80 19.21
N GLN A 428 10.88 12.92 18.61
CA GLN A 428 10.30 14.21 18.24
C GLN A 428 9.98 15.05 19.49
N ARG A 429 9.49 14.42 20.57
CA ARG A 429 9.38 15.04 21.90
C ARG A 429 10.72 15.58 22.40
N ALA A 430 11.80 14.81 22.32
CA ALA A 430 13.14 15.24 22.72
C ALA A 430 13.70 16.39 21.86
N ARG A 431 13.53 16.37 20.53
CA ARG A 431 13.97 17.47 19.66
C ARG A 431 13.11 18.73 19.79
N ILE A 432 11.82 18.58 20.05
CA ILE A 432 10.95 19.71 20.39
C ILE A 432 11.38 20.27 21.75
N ALA A 433 11.69 19.43 22.74
CA ALA A 433 12.24 19.86 24.03
C ALA A 433 13.60 20.56 23.89
N ASP A 434 14.52 20.06 23.05
CA ASP A 434 15.80 20.73 22.77
C ASP A 434 15.61 22.05 22.02
N ALA A 435 14.72 22.09 21.02
CA ALA A 435 14.40 23.32 20.31
C ALA A 435 13.74 24.35 21.24
N LEU A 436 12.91 23.90 22.19
CA LEU A 436 12.33 24.73 23.25
C LEU A 436 13.39 25.19 24.26
N GLY A 437 14.36 24.33 24.60
CA GLY A 437 15.49 24.67 25.46
C GLY A 437 16.41 25.71 24.82
N LEU A 438 16.69 25.59 23.53
CA LEU A 438 17.44 26.58 22.75
C LEU A 438 16.68 27.91 22.64
N LEU A 439 15.37 27.87 22.39
CA LEU A 439 14.51 29.07 22.43
C LEU A 439 14.54 29.76 23.80
N LYS A 440 14.58 28.99 24.90
CA LYS A 440 14.68 29.52 26.27
C LYS A 440 16.07 30.11 26.58
N ALA A 441 17.12 29.66 25.90
CA ALA A 441 18.47 30.19 26.06
C ALA A 441 18.70 31.45 25.19
N GLU A 442 18.16 31.45 23.97
CA GLU A 442 18.36 32.51 22.97
C GLU A 442 17.45 33.73 23.23
N VAL A 443 16.24 33.50 23.73
CA VAL A 443 15.42 34.54 24.35
C VAL A 443 15.87 34.60 25.81
N HIS A 444 16.76 35.54 26.17
CA HIS A 444 17.03 35.88 27.57
C HIS A 444 15.75 36.42 28.23
N LEU A 445 14.81 35.53 28.53
CA LEU A 445 13.65 35.81 29.34
C LEU A 445 14.17 35.93 30.77
N ASP A 446 14.42 37.17 31.20
CA ASP A 446 14.52 37.48 32.62
C ASP A 446 13.31 36.84 33.32
N GLU A 447 13.55 36.21 34.48
CA GLU A 447 12.62 35.37 35.26
C GLU A 447 11.34 36.10 35.76
N HIS A 448 10.94 37.22 35.14
CA HIS A 448 9.85 38.09 35.57
C HIS A 448 8.78 38.35 34.51
N ASP A 449 8.83 37.73 33.33
CA ASP A 449 7.74 37.84 32.36
C ASP A 449 7.15 36.48 31.97
N ASP A 450 6.56 35.81 32.96
CA ASP A 450 5.81 34.56 32.83
C ASP A 450 4.74 34.65 31.71
N GLN A 451 4.23 35.84 31.40
CA GLN A 451 3.24 36.03 30.34
C GLN A 451 3.82 35.84 28.93
N GLN A 452 5.08 36.21 28.68
CA GLN A 452 5.72 35.98 27.38
C GLN A 452 6.08 34.50 27.18
N PHE A 453 6.51 33.82 28.24
CA PHE A 453 6.75 32.38 28.22
C PHE A 453 5.44 31.60 28.00
N ILE A 454 4.37 31.96 28.73
CA ILE A 454 3.03 31.37 28.54
C ILE A 454 2.51 31.64 27.12
N ALA A 455 2.65 32.86 26.59
CA ALA A 455 2.22 33.18 25.23
C ALA A 455 3.01 32.41 24.16
N ALA A 456 4.32 32.20 24.37
CA ALA A 456 5.14 31.37 23.49
C ALA A 456 4.72 29.89 23.54
N LEU A 457 4.48 29.36 24.75
CA LEU A 457 3.97 27.99 24.93
C LEU A 457 2.56 27.81 24.33
N GLU A 458 1.67 28.78 24.45
CA GLU A 458 0.35 28.75 23.81
C GLU A 458 0.45 28.87 22.27
N ALA A 459 1.39 29.67 21.76
CA ALA A 459 1.68 29.75 20.33
C ALA A 459 2.27 28.44 19.76
N ILE A 460 2.99 27.68 20.58
CA ILE A 460 3.50 26.36 20.23
C ILE A 460 2.38 25.32 20.32
N ARG A 461 1.61 25.31 21.42
CA ARG A 461 0.44 24.44 21.64
C ARG A 461 -0.59 24.55 20.52
N SER A 462 -0.90 25.77 20.07
CA SER A 462 -1.81 26.02 18.96
C SER A 462 -1.28 25.51 17.60
N LYS A 463 0.03 25.26 17.48
CA LYS A 463 0.68 24.77 16.25
C LYS A 463 1.01 23.27 16.30
N THR A 464 1.19 22.67 17.47
CA THR A 464 1.69 21.29 17.61
C THR A 464 0.65 20.29 18.10
N ARG A 465 -0.56 20.71 18.49
CA ARG A 465 -1.63 19.85 19.06
C ARG A 465 -1.23 19.04 20.32
N VAL A 466 -0.16 19.41 21.00
CA VAL A 466 0.30 18.73 22.24
C VAL A 466 -0.59 19.14 23.42
N SER A 467 -1.01 18.18 24.26
CA SER A 467 -1.86 18.45 25.43
C SER A 467 -1.07 19.16 26.55
N SER A 468 -1.76 19.86 27.47
CA SER A 468 -1.11 20.57 28.59
C SER A 468 -0.29 19.65 29.49
N ALA A 469 -0.77 18.42 29.73
CA ALA A 469 -0.06 17.41 30.53
C ALA A 469 1.22 16.93 29.83
N GLU A 470 1.19 16.73 28.51
CA GLU A 470 2.38 16.35 27.75
C GLU A 470 3.41 17.49 27.69
N LEU A 471 2.96 18.75 27.60
CA LEU A 471 3.83 19.91 27.60
C LEU A 471 4.56 20.08 28.96
N GLU A 472 3.86 19.81 30.07
CA GLU A 472 4.45 19.81 31.42
C GLU A 472 5.50 18.70 31.60
N ILE A 473 5.24 17.49 31.07
CA ILE A 473 6.21 16.39 31.08
C ILE A 473 7.46 16.78 30.27
N LEU A 474 7.30 17.37 29.09
CA LEU A 474 8.42 17.80 28.24
C LEU A 474 9.26 18.91 28.86
N LEU A 475 8.62 19.85 29.56
CA LEU A 475 9.32 20.92 30.30
C LEU A 475 10.05 20.38 31.54
N ALA A 476 9.50 19.36 32.21
CA ALA A 476 10.15 18.69 33.33
C ALA A 476 11.37 17.87 32.88
N GLU A 477 11.28 17.18 31.73
CA GLU A 477 12.39 16.42 31.14
C GLU A 477 13.51 17.35 30.59
N GLY A 478 13.15 18.48 29.96
CA GLY A 478 14.11 19.49 29.46
C GLY A 478 14.87 20.26 30.55
N GLY A 479 14.41 20.21 31.81
CA GLY A 479 15.08 20.80 32.97
C GLY A 479 16.36 20.05 33.42
N ALA A 480 16.64 18.88 32.86
CA ALA A 480 17.76 18.00 33.21
C ALA A 480 19.16 18.56 32.90
N SER A 481 19.28 19.75 32.31
CA SER A 481 20.56 20.45 32.08
C SER A 481 21.00 21.33 33.26
N ASN A 482 20.18 21.46 34.33
CA ASN A 482 20.58 22.15 35.55
C ASN A 482 21.34 21.18 36.49
N PRO A 483 22.65 21.40 36.77
CA PRO A 483 23.46 20.50 37.58
C PRO A 483 23.04 20.42 39.06
N ASN A 484 22.10 21.26 39.51
CA ASN A 484 21.55 21.25 40.88
C ASN A 484 20.11 20.71 40.96
N TYR A 485 19.54 20.20 39.87
CA TYR A 485 18.20 19.61 39.89
C TYR A 485 18.27 18.14 40.33
N GLU A 486 17.89 17.86 41.59
CA GLU A 486 17.57 16.49 42.00
C GLU A 486 16.20 16.13 41.40
N PRO A 487 16.11 15.14 40.48
CA PRO A 487 14.82 14.71 39.97
C PRO A 487 13.94 14.27 41.14
N PRO A 488 12.65 14.63 41.15
CA PRO A 488 11.75 14.16 42.18
C PRO A 488 11.79 12.64 42.20
N SER A 489 12.03 12.07 43.38
CA SER A 489 12.08 10.61 43.60
C SER A 489 10.93 9.93 42.85
N PRO A 490 11.17 8.79 42.16
CA PRO A 490 10.14 8.04 41.42
C PRO A 490 8.91 7.66 42.26
N ASN A 491 9.00 7.75 43.59
CA ASN A 491 7.91 7.51 44.54
C ASN A 491 7.09 8.76 44.91
N CYS A 492 7.19 9.86 44.17
CA CYS A 492 6.37 11.02 44.48
C CYS A 492 4.93 10.79 44.00
N LYS A 493 3.96 10.99 44.90
CA LYS A 493 2.52 10.85 44.62
C LYS A 493 2.02 11.68 43.41
N VAL A 494 2.83 12.65 42.96
CA VAL A 494 2.55 13.47 41.77
C VAL A 494 2.75 12.65 40.49
N HIS A 495 3.77 11.79 40.41
CA HIS A 495 4.03 10.97 39.22
C HIS A 495 2.95 9.90 39.04
N GLU A 496 2.55 9.22 40.12
CA GLU A 496 1.43 8.28 40.07
C GLU A 496 0.11 8.94 39.68
N ARG A 497 -0.10 10.19 40.12
CA ARG A 497 -1.31 10.95 39.76
C ARG A 497 -1.29 11.35 38.28
N ALA A 498 -0.16 11.86 37.79
CA ALA A 498 0.00 12.21 36.38
C ALA A 498 -0.16 10.99 35.46
N GLU A 499 0.38 9.84 35.86
CA GLU A 499 0.22 8.59 35.10
C GLU A 499 -1.21 8.06 35.13
N ARG A 500 -1.91 8.13 36.28
CA ARG A 500 -3.35 7.81 36.36
C ARG A 500 -4.19 8.75 35.50
N ASP A 501 -3.92 10.05 35.54
CA ASP A 501 -4.66 11.05 34.78
C ASP A 501 -4.40 10.89 33.26
N TYR A 502 -3.18 10.56 32.86
CA TYR A 502 -2.82 10.22 31.48
C TYR A 502 -3.54 8.96 31.00
N ASN A 503 -3.53 7.89 31.80
CA ASN A 503 -4.21 6.63 31.46
C ASN A 503 -5.74 6.83 31.40
N LEU A 504 -6.31 7.62 32.30
CA LEU A 504 -7.73 7.98 32.28
C LEU A 504 -8.08 8.78 31.02
N ALA A 505 -7.25 9.77 30.64
CA ALA A 505 -7.46 10.53 29.41
C ALA A 505 -7.42 9.64 28.16
N LYS A 506 -6.48 8.69 28.10
CA LYS A 506 -6.41 7.69 27.02
C LYS A 506 -7.63 6.79 26.96
N CYS A 507 -8.13 6.33 28.12
CA CYS A 507 -9.35 5.53 28.19
C CYS A 507 -10.58 6.31 27.70
N ILE A 508 -10.68 7.60 28.04
CA ILE A 508 -11.77 8.47 27.56
C ILE A 508 -11.68 8.68 26.05
N GLU A 509 -10.48 8.93 25.52
CA GLU A 509 -10.27 9.09 24.08
C GLU A 509 -10.62 7.81 23.30
N TYR A 510 -10.20 6.64 23.82
CA TYR A 510 -10.55 5.35 23.25
C TYR A 510 -12.07 5.12 23.25
N ALA A 511 -12.75 5.38 24.36
CA ALA A 511 -14.20 5.25 24.46
C ALA A 511 -14.95 6.25 23.55
N GLN A 512 -14.41 7.45 23.33
CA GLN A 512 -14.98 8.42 22.40
C GLN A 512 -14.81 7.97 20.95
N ARG A 513 -13.66 7.39 20.60
CA ARG A 513 -13.39 6.83 19.27
C ARG A 513 -14.33 5.66 18.96
N GLU A 514 -14.47 4.73 19.90
CA GLU A 514 -15.36 3.57 19.76
C GLU A 514 -16.83 4.01 19.58
N ARG A 515 -17.27 5.05 20.31
CA ARG A 515 -18.60 5.65 20.12
C ARG A 515 -18.76 6.33 18.75
N ALA A 516 -17.72 6.98 18.24
CA ALA A 516 -17.75 7.63 16.93
C ALA A 516 -17.82 6.60 15.80
N GLU A 517 -17.02 5.53 15.89
CA GLU A 517 -17.03 4.41 14.95
C GLU A 517 -18.38 3.68 14.95
N LEU A 518 -18.97 3.46 16.14
CA LEU A 518 -20.33 2.89 16.24
C LEU A 518 -21.38 3.80 15.58
N ALA A 519 -21.31 5.11 15.82
CA ALA A 519 -22.23 6.07 15.25
C ALA A 519 -22.08 6.20 13.71
N GLU A 520 -20.87 6.03 13.18
CA GLU A 520 -20.61 5.99 11.74
C GLU A 520 -21.17 4.72 11.12
N HIS A 521 -20.93 3.56 11.74
CA HIS A 521 -21.50 2.28 11.31
C HIS A 521 -23.04 2.30 11.31
N GLU A 522 -23.67 2.90 12.33
CA GLU A 522 -25.13 3.10 12.36
C GLU A 522 -25.64 3.99 11.21
N ARG A 523 -24.87 5.03 10.82
CA ARG A 523 -25.21 5.89 9.68
C ARG A 523 -25.11 5.14 8.36
N GLU A 524 -24.05 4.35 8.16
CA GLU A 524 -23.87 3.54 6.96
C GLU A 524 -24.99 2.51 6.82
N LEU A 525 -25.40 1.87 7.93
CA LEU A 525 -26.50 0.91 7.93
C LEU A 525 -27.83 1.58 7.58
N ALA A 526 -28.11 2.76 8.14
CA ALA A 526 -29.29 3.55 7.78
C ALA A 526 -29.29 4.03 6.32
N GLU A 527 -28.12 4.33 5.75
CA GLU A 527 -28.00 4.70 4.33
C GLU A 527 -28.22 3.51 3.40
N ARG A 528 -27.70 2.32 3.76
CA ARG A 528 -27.98 1.07 3.04
C ARG A 528 -29.47 0.72 3.06
N GLU A 529 -30.14 0.81 4.20
CA GLU A 529 -31.58 0.57 4.30
C GLU A 529 -32.39 1.55 3.44
N ARG A 530 -32.00 2.83 3.40
CA ARG A 530 -32.63 3.82 2.51
C ARG A 530 -32.40 3.52 1.04
N ALA A 531 -31.20 3.07 0.67
CA ALA A 531 -30.88 2.70 -0.71
C ALA A 531 -31.67 1.47 -1.15
N GLU A 532 -31.79 0.45 -0.30
CA GLU A 532 -32.58 -0.76 -0.56
C GLU A 532 -34.08 -0.42 -0.70
N LEU A 533 -34.62 0.43 0.17
CA LEU A 533 -36.00 0.92 0.05
C LEU A 533 -36.23 1.67 -1.27
N ALA A 534 -35.30 2.54 -1.66
CA ALA A 534 -35.38 3.29 -2.91
C ALA A 534 -35.30 2.37 -4.15
N GLU A 535 -34.49 1.31 -4.10
CA GLU A 535 -34.42 0.29 -5.15
C GLU A 535 -35.72 -0.50 -5.25
N ARG A 536 -36.29 -0.90 -4.11
CA ARG A 536 -37.60 -1.57 -4.05
C ARG A 536 -38.71 -0.70 -4.64
N GLU A 537 -38.76 0.58 -4.30
CA GLU A 537 -39.72 1.52 -4.87
C GLU A 537 -39.55 1.69 -6.40
N ARG A 538 -38.31 1.68 -6.90
CA ARG A 538 -38.03 1.71 -8.35
C ARG A 538 -38.52 0.43 -9.03
N ALA A 539 -38.26 -0.73 -8.44
CA ALA A 539 -38.73 -2.02 -8.95
C ALA A 539 -40.27 -2.07 -9.00
N GLU A 540 -40.94 -1.65 -7.93
CA GLU A 540 -42.41 -1.58 -7.89
C GLU A 540 -43.01 -0.60 -8.90
N ARG A 541 -42.30 0.50 -9.21
CA ARG A 541 -42.69 1.44 -10.27
C ARG A 541 -42.56 0.79 -11.65
N LEU A 542 -41.46 0.12 -11.94
CA LEU A 542 -41.27 -0.60 -13.22
C LEU A 542 -42.31 -1.71 -13.41
N VAL A 543 -42.69 -2.42 -12.35
CA VAL A 543 -43.75 -3.43 -12.41
C VAL A 543 -45.13 -2.80 -12.68
N ARG A 544 -45.40 -1.59 -12.15
CA ARG A 544 -46.62 -0.83 -12.48
C ARG A 544 -46.62 -0.36 -13.93
N GLU A 545 -45.52 0.27 -14.38
CA GLU A 545 -45.38 0.71 -15.77
C GLU A 545 -45.48 -0.45 -16.77
N GLY A 546 -44.91 -1.61 -16.43
CA GLY A 546 -45.04 -2.84 -17.22
C GLY A 546 -46.49 -3.36 -17.31
N ARG A 547 -47.26 -3.25 -16.21
CA ARG A 547 -48.69 -3.60 -16.21
C ARG A 547 -49.51 -2.63 -17.06
N ASP A 548 -49.28 -1.33 -16.93
CA ASP A 548 -49.95 -0.30 -17.72
C ASP A 548 -49.66 -0.47 -19.21
N TYR A 549 -48.41 -0.80 -19.56
CA TYR A 549 -48.02 -1.07 -20.95
C TYR A 549 -48.68 -2.34 -21.51
N ALA A 550 -48.75 -3.41 -20.71
CA ALA A 550 -49.43 -4.64 -21.11
C ALA A 550 -50.94 -4.41 -21.33
N GLU A 551 -51.58 -3.62 -20.47
CA GLU A 551 -52.98 -3.24 -20.64
C GLU A 551 -53.20 -2.37 -21.88
N TYR A 552 -52.33 -1.38 -22.11
CA TYR A 552 -52.35 -0.59 -23.33
C TYR A 552 -52.20 -1.45 -24.60
N ALA A 553 -51.26 -2.40 -24.61
CA ALA A 553 -51.05 -3.31 -25.74
C ALA A 553 -52.27 -4.22 -25.98
N LYS A 554 -52.91 -4.70 -24.90
CA LYS A 554 -54.16 -5.49 -24.98
C LYS A 554 -55.31 -4.68 -25.57
N ASN A 555 -55.46 -3.41 -25.17
CA ASN A 555 -56.47 -2.51 -25.71
C ASN A 555 -56.24 -2.25 -27.21
N GLN A 556 -55.00 -2.01 -27.62
CA GLN A 556 -54.61 -1.84 -29.03
C GLN A 556 -54.86 -3.09 -29.88
N LEU A 557 -54.61 -4.29 -29.35
CA LEU A 557 -54.94 -5.54 -30.03
C LEU A 557 -56.46 -5.69 -30.20
N THR A 558 -57.22 -5.41 -29.14
CA THR A 558 -58.69 -5.49 -29.15
C THR A 558 -59.29 -4.50 -30.17
N GLU A 559 -58.74 -3.30 -30.27
CA GLU A 559 -59.16 -2.29 -31.25
C GLU A 559 -58.88 -2.75 -32.70
N ARG A 560 -57.69 -3.29 -32.97
CA ARG A 560 -57.35 -3.87 -34.28
C ARG A 560 -58.22 -5.06 -34.66
N GLU A 561 -58.58 -5.89 -33.69
CA GLU A 561 -59.50 -7.00 -33.93
C GLU A 561 -60.91 -6.50 -34.29
N ARG A 562 -61.38 -5.42 -33.65
CA ARG A 562 -62.63 -4.75 -34.02
C ARG A 562 -62.57 -4.17 -35.43
N GLU A 563 -61.51 -3.44 -35.76
CA GLU A 563 -61.29 -2.89 -37.12
C GLU A 563 -61.28 -4.01 -38.17
N ARG A 564 -60.58 -5.12 -37.89
CA ARG A 564 -60.53 -6.28 -38.79
C ARG A 564 -61.90 -6.93 -38.95
N ALA A 565 -62.66 -7.10 -37.86
CA ALA A 565 -64.01 -7.64 -37.90
C ALA A 565 -64.97 -6.74 -38.71
N GLU A 566 -64.81 -5.42 -38.62
CA GLU A 566 -65.57 -4.45 -39.39
C GLU A 566 -65.21 -4.49 -40.89
N LEU A 567 -63.92 -4.59 -41.23
CA LEU A 567 -63.47 -4.77 -42.61
C LEU A 567 -63.99 -6.07 -43.24
N VAL A 568 -64.04 -7.18 -42.49
CA VAL A 568 -64.62 -8.45 -42.95
C VAL A 568 -66.13 -8.30 -43.20
N ARG A 569 -66.84 -7.54 -42.35
CA ARG A 569 -68.28 -7.29 -42.50
C ARG A 569 -68.61 -6.49 -43.77
N ASN A 570 -67.70 -5.63 -44.22
CA ASN A 570 -67.88 -4.76 -45.40
C ASN A 570 -67.56 -5.45 -46.75
N GLY A 571 -67.26 -6.74 -46.76
CA GLY A 571 -67.07 -7.54 -47.97
C GLY A 571 -65.63 -7.52 -48.54
N PRO A 572 -65.31 -8.44 -49.46
CA PRO A 572 -63.94 -8.73 -49.89
C PRO A 572 -63.22 -7.55 -50.57
N GLY A 573 -63.94 -6.63 -51.20
CA GLY A 573 -63.36 -5.43 -51.80
C GLY A 573 -62.83 -4.40 -50.78
N ALA A 574 -63.51 -4.28 -49.62
CA ALA A 574 -63.08 -3.37 -48.55
C ALA A 574 -61.87 -3.91 -47.78
N LEU A 575 -61.79 -5.23 -47.62
CA LEU A 575 -60.65 -5.91 -46.98
C LEU A 575 -59.35 -5.66 -47.75
N GLN A 576 -59.39 -5.71 -49.09
CA GLN A 576 -58.22 -5.52 -49.94
C GLN A 576 -57.73 -4.06 -49.93
N ALA A 577 -58.65 -3.09 -49.98
CA ALA A 577 -58.32 -1.67 -49.87
C ALA A 577 -57.73 -1.32 -48.48
N GLY A 578 -58.33 -1.84 -47.40
CA GLY A 578 -57.86 -1.61 -46.04
C GLY A 578 -56.47 -2.22 -45.77
N LEU A 579 -56.22 -3.45 -46.25
CA LEU A 579 -54.89 -4.08 -46.13
C LEU A 579 -53.82 -3.30 -46.91
N GLN A 580 -54.17 -2.72 -48.04
CA GLN A 580 -53.26 -1.91 -48.85
C GLN A 580 -52.93 -0.57 -48.17
N GLU A 581 -53.90 0.04 -47.50
CA GLU A 581 -53.68 1.25 -46.70
C GLU A 581 -52.81 0.97 -45.45
N ILE A 582 -53.04 -0.15 -44.75
CA ILE A 582 -52.20 -0.56 -43.61
C ILE A 582 -50.75 -0.84 -44.06
N ASN A 583 -50.55 -1.46 -45.22
CA ASN A 583 -49.20 -1.68 -45.77
C ASN A 583 -48.52 -0.38 -46.18
N ASN A 584 -49.27 0.60 -46.68
CA ASN A 584 -48.73 1.92 -46.98
C ASN A 584 -48.37 2.69 -45.70
N LYS A 585 -49.13 2.57 -44.62
CA LYS A 585 -48.80 3.15 -43.31
C LYS A 585 -47.60 2.47 -42.62
N ARG A 586 -47.32 1.19 -42.92
CA ARG A 586 -46.14 0.47 -42.39
C ARG A 586 -44.82 0.83 -43.07
N LYS A 587 -44.86 1.45 -44.26
CA LYS A 587 -43.67 2.04 -44.89
C LYS A 587 -43.39 3.41 -44.27
N LEU A 588 -43.07 3.44 -42.98
CA LEU A 588 -42.46 4.62 -42.39
C LEU A 588 -41.05 4.75 -42.98
N ASP A 589 -40.72 5.96 -43.44
CA ASP A 589 -39.38 6.31 -43.89
C ASP A 589 -38.37 5.89 -42.81
N PRO A 590 -37.33 5.10 -43.13
CA PRO A 590 -36.28 4.71 -42.19
C PRO A 590 -35.62 5.89 -41.48
N ASN A 591 -35.71 7.10 -42.05
CA ASN A 591 -35.19 8.33 -41.48
C ASN A 591 -36.22 9.11 -40.64
N SER A 592 -37.44 8.62 -40.48
CA SER A 592 -38.43 9.30 -39.65
C SER A 592 -38.01 9.21 -38.18
N VAL A 593 -38.17 10.33 -37.47
CA VAL A 593 -37.91 10.44 -36.03
C VAL A 593 -38.66 9.34 -35.25
N ASP A 594 -39.84 8.98 -35.74
CA ASP A 594 -40.73 7.97 -35.16
C ASP A 594 -40.18 6.54 -35.30
N TYR A 595 -39.45 6.23 -36.38
CA TYR A 595 -38.80 4.92 -36.55
C TYR A 595 -37.61 4.75 -35.58
N ASN A 596 -36.80 5.79 -35.40
CA ASN A 596 -35.66 5.77 -34.49
C ASN A 596 -36.08 5.77 -33.02
N GLU A 597 -37.11 6.52 -32.62
CA GLU A 597 -37.66 6.41 -31.27
C GLU A 597 -38.21 5.01 -30.99
N ARG A 598 -38.89 4.40 -31.96
CA ARG A 598 -39.44 3.06 -31.82
C ARG A 598 -38.36 1.99 -31.68
N GLN A 599 -37.28 2.07 -32.45
CA GLN A 599 -36.11 1.19 -32.30
C GLN A 599 -35.39 1.42 -30.97
N LYS A 600 -35.32 2.65 -30.48
CA LYS A 600 -34.72 3.00 -29.19
C LYS A 600 -35.56 2.55 -27.99
N ARG A 601 -36.87 2.38 -28.14
CA ARG A 601 -37.76 1.78 -27.12
C ARG A 601 -37.82 0.24 -27.18
N GLN A 602 -37.42 -0.35 -28.31
CA GLN A 602 -37.37 -1.82 -28.49
C GLN A 602 -36.06 -2.45 -28.03
N ARG A 603 -34.96 -1.71 -28.17
CA ARG A 603 -33.68 -2.00 -27.53
C ARG A 603 -33.75 -1.60 -26.07
#